data_AF-A0A067EW90-F1
#
_entry.id   AF-A0A067EW90-F1
#
_cell.length_a   1.000
_cell.length_b   1.000
_cell.length_c   1.000
_cell.angle_alpha   90.00
_cell.angle_beta   90.00
_cell.angle_gamma   90.00
#
_symmetry.space_group_name_H-M   'P 1'
#
loop_
_entity.id
_entity.type
_entity.pdbx_description
1 polymer ?
#
loop_
_entity_poly.entity_id
_entity_poly.type
_entity_poly.pdbx_seq_one_letter_code
_entity_poly.pdbx_strand_id
1 'polypeptide(L)'
;LASLATYFGLGQQTHRSLDDVRMNLEVLKYCATVLFLESGLPDIFTVNRWEMCSAASVSEGSSGYARFMEPDELYCSRLKIRYGISTRFVDQAGRPRLSFVVDASQSLCTVLDACEVVAKKLFEDSRSNSEWNPVVTRQSGNDPAARLRIPTVVFGDVAQYATEMYRKEPSGDIQKLEFVRFDAAELDSLLKPGTFVDAFLSLDPYDYVYEQSAGIRLVAKKLIIHSE
;
A
#
# COMPACT_ATOMS: atom_id res chain seq x y z
N LEU A 1 -17.77 2.78 -16.11
CA LEU A 1 -16.43 2.19 -15.90
C LEU A 1 -15.74 1.93 -17.23
N ALA A 2 -16.21 1.05 -18.12
CA ALA A 2 -15.63 0.86 -19.47
C ALA A 2 -15.35 2.16 -20.27
N SER A 3 -16.33 3.09 -20.32
CA SER A 3 -16.15 4.39 -20.99
C SER A 3 -15.12 5.29 -20.30
N LEU A 4 -14.97 5.18 -18.97
CA LEU A 4 -13.98 5.91 -18.19
C LEU A 4 -12.58 5.28 -18.30
N ALA A 5 -12.49 3.94 -18.35
CA ALA A 5 -11.25 3.24 -18.66
C ALA A 5 -10.71 3.66 -20.03
N THR A 6 -11.60 3.77 -21.01
CA THR A 6 -11.26 4.28 -22.34
C THR A 6 -10.83 5.75 -22.26
N TYR A 7 -11.54 6.58 -21.50
CA TYR A 7 -11.19 7.99 -21.28
C TYR A 7 -9.81 8.19 -20.64
N PHE A 8 -9.44 7.36 -19.65
CA PHE A 8 -8.13 7.39 -18.99
C PHE A 8 -7.04 6.61 -19.73
N GLY A 9 -7.32 6.04 -20.91
CA GLY A 9 -6.34 5.27 -21.67
C GLY A 9 -5.96 3.93 -21.04
N LEU A 10 -6.78 3.39 -20.14
CA LEU A 10 -6.53 2.13 -19.41
C LEU A 10 -6.85 0.87 -20.22
N GLY A 11 -7.33 1.01 -21.45
CA GLY A 11 -7.64 -0.10 -22.36
C GLY A 11 -9.13 -0.46 -22.44
N GLN A 12 -9.42 -1.54 -23.17
CA GLN A 12 -10.79 -2.08 -23.35
C GLN A 12 -11.10 -3.08 -22.23
N GLN A 13 -12.21 -2.85 -21.54
CA GLN A 13 -12.76 -3.79 -20.57
C GLN A 13 -13.25 -5.04 -21.32
N THR A 14 -12.66 -6.20 -21.03
CA THR A 14 -12.92 -7.45 -21.79
C THR A 14 -14.10 -8.25 -21.24
N HIS A 15 -14.68 -7.78 -20.13
CA HIS A 15 -15.76 -8.39 -19.37
C HIS A 15 -15.41 -9.80 -18.83
N ARG A 16 -15.34 -9.88 -17.49
CA ARG A 16 -15.17 -11.10 -16.67
C ARG A 16 -13.73 -11.59 -16.53
N SER A 17 -12.80 -10.70 -16.20
CA SER A 17 -11.45 -11.07 -15.78
C SER A 17 -10.96 -10.27 -14.57
N LEU A 18 -9.97 -10.80 -13.86
CA LEU A 18 -9.19 -10.06 -12.85
C LEU A 18 -8.62 -8.75 -13.41
N ASP A 19 -8.30 -8.73 -14.71
CA ASP A 19 -7.80 -7.54 -15.39
C ASP A 19 -8.87 -6.44 -15.47
N ASP A 20 -10.16 -6.80 -15.59
CA ASP A 20 -11.25 -5.82 -15.52
C ASP A 20 -11.43 -5.25 -14.11
N VAL A 21 -11.18 -6.05 -13.05
CA VAL A 21 -11.21 -5.58 -11.66
C VAL A 21 -10.07 -4.61 -11.40
N ARG A 22 -8.85 -4.96 -11.86
CA ARG A 22 -7.68 -4.06 -11.80
C ARG A 22 -7.95 -2.77 -12.56
N MET A 23 -8.43 -2.88 -13.80
CA MET A 23 -8.79 -1.72 -14.63
C MET A 23 -9.86 -0.86 -13.96
N ASN A 24 -10.88 -1.44 -13.34
CA ASN A 24 -11.92 -0.68 -12.64
C ASN A 24 -11.42 0.05 -11.40
N LEU A 25 -10.50 -0.58 -10.66
CA LEU A 25 -9.87 0.07 -9.52
C LEU A 25 -8.96 1.21 -9.97
N GLU A 26 -8.22 1.03 -11.07
CA GLU A 26 -7.45 2.11 -11.70
C GLU A 26 -8.37 3.24 -12.17
N VAL A 27 -9.49 2.94 -12.83
CA VAL A 27 -10.48 3.97 -13.20
C VAL A 27 -10.99 4.74 -11.98
N LEU A 28 -11.25 4.06 -10.86
CA LEU A 28 -11.67 4.71 -9.61
C LEU A 28 -10.56 5.61 -9.03
N LYS A 29 -9.31 5.17 -9.10
CA LYS A 29 -8.15 5.99 -8.71
C LYS A 29 -8.04 7.23 -9.58
N TYR A 30 -8.11 7.09 -10.91
CA TYR A 30 -8.09 8.21 -11.86
C TYR A 30 -9.29 9.15 -11.70
N CYS A 31 -10.49 8.60 -11.50
CA CYS A 31 -11.68 9.40 -11.20
C CYS A 31 -11.53 10.17 -9.90
N ALA A 32 -10.94 9.58 -8.86
CA ALA A 32 -10.62 10.31 -7.64
C ALA A 32 -9.61 11.42 -7.96
N THR A 33 -8.49 11.15 -8.62
CA THR A 33 -7.51 12.20 -8.95
C THR A 33 -8.13 13.35 -9.76
N VAL A 34 -8.96 13.07 -10.76
CA VAL A 34 -9.61 14.10 -11.60
C VAL A 34 -10.69 14.87 -10.82
N LEU A 35 -11.59 14.19 -10.11
CA LEU A 35 -12.62 14.85 -9.31
C LEU A 35 -12.01 15.68 -8.17
N PHE A 36 -10.85 15.27 -7.65
CA PHE A 36 -10.16 15.92 -6.53
C PHE A 36 -9.26 17.08 -6.98
N LEU A 37 -8.91 17.16 -8.27
CA LEU A 37 -8.23 18.31 -8.88
C LEU A 37 -9.20 19.39 -9.37
N GLU A 38 -10.42 19.03 -9.78
CA GLU A 38 -11.43 19.99 -10.25
C GLU A 38 -12.46 20.43 -9.21
N SER A 39 -12.67 19.68 -8.13
CA SER A 39 -13.56 20.10 -7.03
C SER A 39 -12.88 19.94 -5.68
N GLY A 40 -12.75 21.04 -4.94
CA GLY A 40 -12.53 20.98 -3.50
C GLY A 40 -13.57 20.06 -2.89
N LEU A 41 -13.15 18.98 -2.25
CA LEU A 41 -14.01 17.84 -1.93
C LEU A 41 -15.04 18.15 -0.84
N PRO A 42 -16.17 17.42 -0.82
CA PRO A 42 -17.04 17.35 0.35
C PRO A 42 -16.36 16.49 1.43
N ASP A 43 -16.00 17.16 2.53
CA ASP A 43 -15.72 16.77 3.92
C ASP A 43 -15.19 15.38 4.38
N ILE A 44 -15.06 14.35 3.54
CA ILE A 44 -14.50 13.05 3.92
C ILE A 44 -12.97 13.03 3.74
N PHE A 45 -12.46 13.78 2.77
CA PHE A 45 -11.02 13.88 2.48
C PHE A 45 -10.37 15.16 3.05
N THR A 46 -11.13 16.04 3.70
CA THR A 46 -10.61 17.23 4.37
C THR A 46 -10.10 16.94 5.79
N VAL A 47 -10.57 15.87 6.44
CA VAL A 47 -10.23 15.56 7.84
C VAL A 47 -8.74 15.25 8.06
N ASN A 48 -8.01 14.79 7.03
CA ASN A 48 -6.59 14.42 7.20
C ASN A 48 -5.62 15.38 6.51
N ARG A 49 -6.09 16.50 5.93
CA ARG A 49 -5.25 17.43 5.18
C ARG A 49 -4.60 18.52 6.06
N TRP A 50 -5.03 18.69 7.32
CA TRP A 50 -4.54 19.79 8.17
C TRP A 50 -3.71 19.38 9.40
N GLU A 51 -3.69 18.12 9.86
CA GLU A 51 -2.90 17.78 11.06
C GLU A 51 -1.42 17.41 10.81
N MET A 52 -0.91 17.55 9.58
CA MET A 52 0.47 17.16 9.21
C MET A 52 1.44 18.30 8.88
N CYS A 53 1.10 19.55 9.25
CA CYS A 53 2.06 20.66 9.22
C CYS A 53 2.16 21.31 10.61
N SER A 54 2.73 20.61 11.58
CA SER A 54 3.18 21.21 12.84
C SER A 54 4.35 20.42 13.45
N ALA A 55 5.51 20.46 12.78
CA ALA A 55 6.83 20.32 13.40
C ALA A 55 7.93 20.39 12.32
N ALA A 56 8.02 21.51 11.60
CA ALA A 56 9.25 21.90 10.91
C ALA A 56 9.26 23.41 10.78
N SER A 57 9.93 24.06 11.71
CA SER A 57 10.23 25.48 11.67
C SER A 57 10.97 25.84 10.37
N VAL A 58 10.53 26.96 9.81
CA VAL A 58 10.98 27.66 8.62
C VAL A 58 12.51 27.72 8.52
N SER A 59 13.05 27.32 7.36
CA SER A 59 14.18 28.04 6.76
C SER A 59 13.87 28.25 5.28
N GLU A 60 13.87 29.52 4.90
CA GLU A 60 13.50 30.03 3.59
C GLU A 60 14.50 29.58 2.51
N GLY A 61 13.97 29.27 1.33
CA GLY A 61 14.76 29.24 0.10
C GLY A 61 14.92 27.87 -0.55
N SER A 62 13.84 27.27 -1.03
CA SER A 62 13.90 26.55 -2.31
C SER A 62 12.53 26.22 -2.87
N SER A 63 12.31 26.71 -4.09
CA SER A 63 11.48 26.15 -5.16
C SER A 63 10.30 25.28 -4.72
N GLY A 64 9.09 25.85 -4.84
CA GLY A 64 7.80 25.19 -4.65
C GLY A 64 7.55 24.05 -5.64
N TYR A 65 8.26 22.94 -5.46
CA TYR A 65 7.78 21.65 -5.88
C TYR A 65 6.89 21.16 -4.75
N ALA A 66 5.58 21.46 -4.86
CA ALA A 66 4.60 20.49 -4.43
C ALA A 66 5.03 19.17 -5.07
N ARG A 67 5.65 18.29 -4.29
CA ARG A 67 5.95 16.93 -4.71
C ARG A 67 4.58 16.27 -4.84
N PHE A 68 3.99 16.43 -6.01
CA PHE A 68 2.78 15.74 -6.41
C PHE A 68 2.98 14.28 -6.00
N MET A 69 2.16 13.80 -5.07
CA MET A 69 2.00 12.36 -4.89
C MET A 69 1.71 11.83 -6.29
N GLU A 70 2.52 10.88 -6.77
CA GLU A 70 2.10 10.08 -7.91
C GLU A 70 0.73 9.49 -7.54
N PRO A 71 -0.28 9.57 -8.42
CA PRO A 71 -1.68 9.26 -8.09
C PRO A 71 -1.95 7.82 -7.61
N ASP A 72 -0.91 7.00 -7.50
CA ASP A 72 -0.96 5.55 -7.31
C ASP A 72 -0.64 5.08 -5.88
N GLU A 73 -0.28 5.99 -4.96
CA GLU A 73 0.24 5.64 -3.63
C GLU A 73 -0.50 6.30 -2.46
N LEU A 74 -0.93 5.48 -1.49
CA LEU A 74 -1.47 5.91 -0.20
C LEU A 74 -0.32 6.14 0.78
N TYR A 75 -0.15 7.37 1.25
CA TYR A 75 0.78 7.69 2.32
C TYR A 75 0.16 7.44 3.71
N CYS A 76 0.87 6.71 4.54
CA CYS A 76 0.51 6.41 5.93
C CYS A 76 1.70 6.73 6.84
N SER A 77 1.57 7.71 7.73
CA SER A 77 2.63 8.04 8.68
C SER A 77 2.55 7.20 9.95
N ARG A 78 3.70 6.94 10.56
CA ARG A 78 3.85 6.38 11.91
C ARG A 78 2.97 5.13 12.15
N LEU A 79 2.96 4.22 11.19
CA LEU A 79 2.39 2.90 11.38
C LEU A 79 3.27 2.12 12.36
N LYS A 80 2.66 1.62 13.44
CA LYS A 80 3.36 0.79 14.41
C LYS A 80 3.40 -0.65 13.93
N ILE A 81 4.57 -1.26 13.90
CA ILE A 81 4.73 -2.67 13.55
C ILE A 81 4.22 -3.53 14.72
N ARG A 82 3.23 -4.37 14.45
CA ARG A 82 2.71 -5.37 15.40
C ARG A 82 3.47 -6.68 15.31
N TYR A 83 3.71 -7.15 14.10
CA TYR A 83 4.45 -8.39 13.82
C TYR A 83 5.49 -8.11 12.74
N GLY A 84 6.73 -8.54 12.99
CA GLY A 84 7.87 -8.36 12.07
C GLY A 84 7.76 -9.18 10.79
N ILE A 85 8.89 -9.42 10.13
CA ILE A 85 8.90 -10.02 8.79
C ILE A 85 8.50 -11.50 8.86
N SER A 86 7.53 -11.86 8.02
CA SER A 86 7.11 -13.23 7.77
C SER A 86 7.68 -13.73 6.45
N THR A 87 8.39 -14.86 6.51
CA THR A 87 8.92 -15.62 5.36
C THR A 87 8.12 -16.89 5.07
N ARG A 88 6.97 -17.08 5.74
CA ARG A 88 6.17 -18.32 5.70
C ARG A 88 5.68 -18.72 4.31
N PHE A 89 5.48 -17.74 3.43
CA PHE A 89 5.00 -17.98 2.08
C PHE A 89 6.16 -17.84 1.12
N VAL A 90 6.20 -18.68 0.10
CA VAL A 90 7.17 -18.57 -0.99
C VAL A 90 6.46 -18.22 -2.30
N ASP A 91 7.18 -17.65 -3.25
CA ASP A 91 6.72 -17.49 -4.62
C ASP A 91 6.94 -18.76 -5.44
N GLN A 92 6.57 -18.74 -6.72
CA GLN A 92 6.72 -19.87 -7.63
C GLN A 92 8.18 -20.31 -7.83
N ALA A 93 9.15 -19.43 -7.55
CA ALA A 93 10.58 -19.72 -7.60
C ALA A 93 11.14 -20.18 -6.25
N GLY A 94 10.29 -20.41 -5.24
CA GLY A 94 10.68 -20.88 -3.90
C GLY A 94 11.22 -19.77 -2.98
N ARG A 95 11.09 -18.50 -3.36
CA ARG A 95 11.65 -17.36 -2.60
C ARG A 95 10.63 -16.79 -1.63
N PRO A 96 11.05 -16.33 -0.44
CA PRO A 96 10.10 -15.88 0.58
C PRO A 96 9.37 -14.60 0.15
N ARG A 97 8.03 -14.65 0.20
CA ARG A 97 7.11 -13.52 0.04
C ARG A 97 7.07 -12.72 1.33
N LEU A 98 7.94 -11.73 1.44
CA LEU A 98 8.06 -10.93 2.65
C LEU A 98 6.81 -10.09 2.91
N SER A 99 6.35 -10.15 4.16
CA SER A 99 5.30 -9.27 4.66
C SER A 99 5.43 -9.06 6.16
N PHE A 100 4.95 -7.94 6.65
CA PHE A 100 4.86 -7.64 8.08
C PHE A 100 3.47 -7.06 8.39
N VAL A 101 3.13 -6.95 9.67
CA VAL A 101 1.81 -6.49 10.10
C VAL A 101 1.94 -5.21 10.90
N VAL A 102 1.10 -4.24 10.58
CA VAL A 102 1.04 -2.96 11.27
C VAL A 102 -0.33 -2.74 11.92
N ASP A 103 -0.34 -1.93 12.96
CA ASP A 103 -1.58 -1.36 13.52
C ASP A 103 -2.18 -0.40 12.50
N ALA A 104 -3.44 -0.61 12.15
CA ALA A 104 -4.17 0.25 11.23
C ALA A 104 -4.93 1.33 12.01
N SER A 105 -4.64 2.60 11.71
CA SER A 105 -5.39 3.72 12.27
C SER A 105 -6.85 3.69 11.82
N GLN A 106 -7.71 4.42 12.52
CA GLN A 106 -9.12 4.55 12.13
C GLN A 106 -9.26 5.15 10.72
N SER A 107 -8.42 6.13 10.36
CA SER A 107 -8.42 6.73 9.03
C SER A 107 -8.02 5.73 7.94
N LEU A 108 -6.97 4.93 8.18
CA LEU A 108 -6.57 3.87 7.25
C LEU A 108 -7.67 2.83 7.11
N CYS A 109 -8.29 2.41 8.21
CA CYS A 109 -9.42 1.46 8.19
C CYS A 109 -10.58 1.98 7.33
N THR A 110 -10.98 3.24 7.51
CA THR A 110 -12.08 3.84 6.73
C THR A 110 -11.79 3.79 5.22
N VAL A 111 -10.58 4.15 4.80
CA VAL A 111 -10.18 4.09 3.39
C VAL A 111 -10.20 2.66 2.87
N LEU A 112 -9.63 1.73 3.63
CA LEU A 112 -9.54 0.34 3.23
C LEU A 112 -10.91 -0.35 3.18
N ASP A 113 -11.81 -0.06 4.12
CA ASP A 113 -13.18 -0.58 4.12
C ASP A 113 -13.97 -0.09 2.91
N ALA A 114 -13.80 1.19 2.53
CA ALA A 114 -14.42 1.72 1.31
C ALA A 114 -13.91 1.01 0.05
N CYS A 115 -12.58 0.79 -0.04
CA CYS A 115 -12.00 0.01 -1.14
C CYS A 115 -12.50 -1.44 -1.14
N GLU A 116 -12.63 -2.06 0.03
CA GLU A 116 -13.09 -3.43 0.19
C GLU A 116 -14.53 -3.61 -0.27
N VAL A 117 -15.45 -2.69 0.07
CA VAL A 117 -16.85 -2.71 -0.41
C VAL A 117 -16.91 -2.76 -1.93
N VAL A 118 -16.11 -1.93 -2.60
CA VAL A 118 -16.10 -1.88 -4.07
C VAL A 118 -15.50 -3.14 -4.66
N ALA A 119 -14.32 -3.54 -4.19
CA ALA A 119 -13.60 -4.69 -4.74
C ALA A 119 -14.36 -6.00 -4.51
N LYS A 120 -15.00 -6.17 -3.34
CA LYS A 120 -15.81 -7.34 -3.03
C LYS A 120 -17.04 -7.44 -3.92
N LYS A 121 -17.73 -6.32 -4.19
CA LYS A 121 -18.85 -6.31 -5.14
C LYS A 121 -18.41 -6.77 -6.54
N LEU A 122 -17.28 -6.23 -7.02
CA LEU A 122 -16.71 -6.65 -8.31
C LEU A 122 -16.30 -8.12 -8.32
N PHE A 123 -15.79 -8.62 -7.19
CA PHE A 123 -15.44 -10.02 -7.03
C PHE A 123 -16.68 -10.93 -7.07
N GLU A 124 -17.76 -10.57 -6.38
CA GLU A 124 -19.03 -11.32 -6.42
C GLU A 124 -19.62 -11.38 -7.84
N ASP A 125 -19.50 -10.29 -8.61
CA ASP A 125 -19.91 -10.23 -10.02
C ASP A 125 -19.04 -11.12 -10.94
N SER A 126 -17.82 -11.44 -10.53
CA SER A 126 -16.86 -12.24 -11.33
C SER A 126 -17.14 -13.75 -11.32
N ARG A 127 -18.07 -14.23 -10.48
CA ARG A 127 -18.38 -15.66 -10.26
C ARG A 127 -17.17 -16.52 -9.86
N SER A 128 -16.14 -15.90 -9.29
CA SER A 128 -15.05 -16.65 -8.68
C SER A 128 -15.54 -17.41 -7.45
N ASN A 129 -14.94 -18.58 -7.20
CA ASN A 129 -15.26 -19.44 -6.06
C ASN A 129 -14.23 -19.30 -4.93
N SER A 130 -13.26 -18.38 -5.06
CA SER A 130 -12.25 -18.13 -4.03
C SER A 130 -12.87 -17.52 -2.77
N GLU A 131 -12.26 -17.77 -1.61
CA GLU A 131 -12.64 -17.12 -0.37
C GLU A 131 -12.10 -15.70 -0.33
N TRP A 132 -12.97 -14.74 0.02
CA TRP A 132 -12.59 -13.34 0.15
C TRP A 132 -11.91 -13.08 1.50
N ASN A 133 -10.65 -12.66 1.45
CA ASN A 133 -9.84 -12.29 2.60
C ASN A 133 -9.90 -10.77 2.85
N PRO A 134 -10.38 -10.33 4.03
CA PRO A 134 -10.42 -8.92 4.39
C PRO A 134 -9.03 -8.27 4.41
N VAL A 135 -8.94 -7.03 3.93
CA VAL A 135 -7.65 -6.30 3.92
C VAL A 135 -7.25 -5.83 5.32
N VAL A 136 -8.23 -5.55 6.18
CA VAL A 136 -8.05 -5.23 7.60
C VAL A 136 -8.53 -6.39 8.47
N THR A 137 -7.65 -6.88 9.33
CA THR A 137 -7.97 -7.88 10.35
C THR A 137 -8.44 -7.20 11.63
N ARG A 138 -9.62 -7.59 12.12
CA ARG A 138 -10.21 -7.09 13.37
C ARG A 138 -10.43 -8.26 14.32
N GLN A 139 -9.56 -8.40 15.30
CA GLN A 139 -9.69 -9.41 16.35
C GLN A 139 -10.18 -8.75 17.64
N SER A 140 -11.09 -9.42 18.35
CA SER A 140 -11.62 -8.92 19.63
C SER A 140 -10.49 -8.64 20.62
N GLY A 141 -10.47 -7.43 21.19
CA GLY A 141 -9.47 -7.00 22.17
C GLY A 141 -8.15 -6.48 21.58
N ASN A 142 -7.99 -6.47 20.26
CA ASN A 142 -6.81 -5.91 19.59
C ASN A 142 -7.20 -4.75 18.66
N ASP A 143 -6.28 -3.80 18.46
CA ASP A 143 -6.46 -2.77 17.44
C ASP A 143 -6.61 -3.41 16.04
N PRO A 144 -7.29 -2.77 15.09
CA PRO A 144 -7.30 -3.21 13.71
C PRO A 144 -5.87 -3.36 13.17
N ALA A 145 -5.64 -4.34 12.30
CA ALA A 145 -4.33 -4.59 11.73
C ALA A 145 -4.39 -4.77 10.22
N ALA A 146 -3.34 -4.33 9.53
CA ALA A 146 -3.19 -4.53 8.10
C ALA A 146 -1.83 -5.18 7.80
N ARG A 147 -1.80 -6.05 6.78
CA ARG A 147 -0.57 -6.72 6.34
C ARG A 147 0.03 -5.97 5.16
N LEU A 148 1.28 -5.54 5.32
CA LEU A 148 2.05 -4.88 4.27
C LEU A 148 2.99 -5.88 3.61
N ARG A 149 2.95 -5.95 2.27
CA ARG A 149 3.84 -6.81 1.47
C ARG A 149 5.02 -6.01 0.95
N ILE A 150 6.21 -6.62 1.05
CA ILE A 150 7.44 -6.08 0.49
C ILE A 150 7.75 -6.85 -0.80
N PRO A 151 7.54 -6.24 -1.98
CA PRO A 151 7.83 -6.88 -3.27
C PRO A 151 9.32 -7.11 -3.49
N THR A 152 9.63 -8.14 -4.28
CA THR A 152 10.98 -8.51 -4.70
C THR A 152 11.01 -8.55 -6.22
N VAL A 153 12.04 -7.94 -6.83
CA VAL A 153 12.32 -7.97 -8.26
C VAL A 153 13.52 -8.87 -8.52
N VAL A 154 13.54 -9.51 -9.69
CA VAL A 154 14.65 -10.34 -10.16
C VAL A 154 15.27 -9.70 -11.39
N PHE A 155 16.59 -9.58 -11.37
CA PHE A 155 17.40 -9.25 -12.53
C PHE A 155 18.44 -10.36 -12.72
N GLY A 156 18.17 -11.30 -13.63
CA GLY A 156 18.99 -12.50 -13.81
C GLY A 156 18.98 -13.38 -12.56
N ASP A 157 20.16 -13.65 -11.99
CA ASP A 157 20.30 -14.46 -10.77
C ASP A 157 20.25 -13.62 -9.47
N VAL A 158 20.08 -12.30 -9.58
CA VAL A 158 20.08 -11.39 -8.43
C VAL A 158 18.65 -10.99 -8.08
N ALA A 159 18.27 -11.20 -6.81
CA ALA A 159 17.02 -10.71 -6.24
C ALA A 159 17.27 -9.42 -5.44
N GLN A 160 16.38 -8.44 -5.58
CA GLN A 160 16.41 -7.16 -4.87
C GLN A 160 15.01 -6.77 -4.38
N TYR A 161 14.93 -5.94 -3.35
CA TYR A 161 13.66 -5.35 -2.94
C TYR A 161 13.18 -4.36 -4.00
N ALA A 162 11.90 -4.45 -4.37
CA ALA A 162 11.27 -3.41 -5.18
C ALA A 162 10.88 -2.19 -4.34
N THR A 163 10.80 -2.36 -3.02
CA THR A 163 10.47 -1.30 -2.07
C THR A 163 11.70 -0.43 -1.82
N GLU A 164 11.57 0.87 -2.01
CA GLU A 164 12.57 1.83 -1.55
C GLU A 164 12.55 1.92 -0.03
N MET A 165 13.72 1.86 0.62
CA MET A 165 13.79 1.88 2.07
C MET A 165 14.73 2.99 2.56
N TYR A 166 14.30 3.64 3.63
CA TYR A 166 15.01 4.74 4.25
C TYR A 166 14.99 4.55 5.76
N ARG A 167 16.02 5.05 6.44
CA ARG A 167 16.06 5.22 7.88
C ARG A 167 15.84 6.70 8.20
N LYS A 168 15.02 6.96 9.21
CA LYS A 168 14.80 8.30 9.76
C LYS A 168 15.36 8.35 11.16
N GLU A 169 16.42 9.14 11.32
CA GLU A 169 17.09 9.37 12.59
C GLU A 169 16.24 10.26 13.52
N PRO A 170 16.47 10.24 14.85
CA PRO A 170 15.73 11.10 15.79
C PRO A 170 15.95 12.59 15.52
N SER A 171 17.07 12.96 14.88
CA SER A 171 17.34 14.31 14.38
C SER A 171 16.36 14.77 13.28
N GLY A 172 15.63 13.83 12.68
CA GLY A 172 14.78 14.03 11.51
C GLY A 172 15.47 13.73 10.18
N ASP A 173 16.78 13.45 10.19
CA ASP A 173 17.55 13.14 8.99
C ASP A 173 17.09 11.82 8.37
N ILE A 174 16.91 11.82 7.04
CA ILE A 174 16.47 10.64 6.30
C ILE A 174 17.63 10.14 5.43
N GLN A 175 18.05 8.90 5.67
CA GLN A 175 19.13 8.23 4.94
C GLN A 175 18.57 7.04 4.17
N LYS A 176 18.96 6.90 2.90
CA LYS A 176 18.55 5.77 2.08
C LYS A 176 19.29 4.50 2.52
N LEU A 177 18.58 3.39 2.64
CA LEU A 177 19.15 2.08 2.92
C LEU A 177 19.42 1.36 1.61
N GLU A 178 20.70 1.07 1.33
CA GLU A 178 21.14 0.32 0.16
C GLU A 178 21.41 -1.13 0.56
N PHE A 179 20.67 -2.07 -0.02
CA PHE A 179 20.86 -3.50 0.22
C PHE A 179 21.69 -4.09 -0.91
N VAL A 180 22.85 -4.65 -0.58
CA VAL A 180 23.76 -5.27 -1.57
C VAL A 180 23.12 -6.52 -2.21
N ARG A 181 22.28 -7.23 -1.45
CA ARG A 181 21.54 -8.42 -1.88
C ARG A 181 20.24 -8.54 -1.10
N PHE A 182 19.32 -9.38 -1.58
CA PHE A 182 18.15 -9.77 -0.80
C PHE A 182 18.58 -10.55 0.46
N ASP A 183 18.34 -9.97 1.63
CA ASP A 183 18.63 -10.58 2.94
C ASP A 183 17.45 -10.35 3.91
N ALA A 184 16.57 -11.35 4.00
CA ALA A 184 15.38 -11.25 4.83
C ALA A 184 15.71 -11.11 6.33
N ALA A 185 16.88 -11.60 6.79
CA ALA A 185 17.28 -11.51 8.19
C ALA A 185 17.77 -10.10 8.55
N GLU A 186 18.52 -9.47 7.64
CA GLU A 186 18.90 -8.06 7.77
C GLU A 186 17.64 -7.18 7.87
N LEU A 187 16.67 -7.40 6.98
CA LEU A 187 15.44 -6.63 6.98
C LEU A 187 14.57 -6.88 8.23
N ASP A 188 14.48 -8.12 8.71
CA ASP A 188 13.76 -8.46 9.94
C ASP A 188 14.37 -7.75 11.17
N SER A 189 15.70 -7.56 11.18
CA SER A 189 16.37 -6.82 12.25
C SER A 189 15.99 -5.33 12.33
N LEU A 190 15.53 -4.75 11.20
CA LEU A 190 15.10 -3.35 11.10
C LEU A 190 13.60 -3.17 11.35
N LEU A 191 12.78 -4.17 11.01
CA LEU A 191 11.31 -4.12 11.09
C LEU A 191 10.78 -4.90 12.30
N LYS A 192 11.26 -4.53 13.49
CA LYS A 192 10.89 -5.19 14.74
C LYS A 192 9.50 -4.76 15.22
N PRO A 193 8.78 -5.64 15.96
CA PRO A 193 7.57 -5.23 16.67
C PRO A 193 7.84 -4.03 17.58
N GLY A 194 6.95 -3.03 17.52
CA GLY A 194 7.07 -1.77 18.25
C GLY A 194 7.69 -0.62 17.46
N THR A 195 8.47 -0.91 16.40
CA THR A 195 9.07 0.11 15.53
C THR A 195 7.99 0.86 14.75
N PHE A 196 8.20 2.16 14.54
CA PHE A 196 7.32 3.00 13.74
C PHE A 196 7.87 3.15 12.31
N VAL A 197 6.97 3.12 11.32
CA VAL A 197 7.32 3.31 9.92
C VAL A 197 6.36 4.28 9.25
N ASP A 198 6.87 5.13 8.36
CA ASP A 198 6.04 5.77 7.35
C ASP A 198 6.03 4.89 6.10
N ALA A 199 4.86 4.68 5.50
CA ALA A 199 4.70 3.79 4.36
C ALA A 199 3.94 4.47 3.22
N PHE A 200 4.44 4.22 2.00
CA PHE A 200 3.78 4.57 0.75
C PHE A 200 3.29 3.26 0.14
N LEU A 201 1.97 3.14 0.03
CA LEU A 201 1.29 1.87 -0.21
C LEU A 201 0.48 1.92 -1.50
N SER A 202 0.63 0.90 -2.35
CA SER A 202 -0.31 0.68 -3.45
C SER A 202 -1.30 -0.44 -3.09
N LEU A 203 -2.57 -0.27 -3.47
CA LEU A 203 -3.58 -1.33 -3.38
C LEU A 203 -3.58 -2.16 -4.66
N ASP A 204 -3.40 -3.48 -4.52
CA ASP A 204 -3.40 -4.43 -5.63
C ASP A 204 -4.45 -5.53 -5.32
N PRO A 205 -5.50 -5.70 -6.14
CA PRO A 205 -6.44 -6.81 -5.98
C PRO A 205 -5.81 -8.13 -6.46
N TYR A 206 -6.19 -9.25 -5.84
CA TYR A 206 -5.75 -10.58 -6.25
C TYR A 206 -6.90 -11.59 -6.17
N ASP A 207 -6.83 -12.61 -7.03
CA ASP A 207 -7.63 -13.83 -6.95
C ASP A 207 -6.74 -15.02 -7.33
N TYR A 208 -6.21 -15.68 -6.30
CA TYR A 208 -5.43 -16.90 -6.44
C TYR A 208 -6.36 -18.10 -6.44
N VAL A 209 -6.87 -18.45 -7.62
CA VAL A 209 -7.82 -19.56 -7.81
C VAL A 209 -7.29 -20.89 -7.23
N TYR A 210 -5.99 -21.17 -7.33
CA TYR A 210 -5.39 -22.38 -6.78
C TYR A 210 -5.28 -22.38 -5.25
N GLU A 211 -5.07 -21.20 -4.65
CA GLU A 211 -5.05 -21.02 -3.19
C GLU A 211 -6.47 -20.79 -2.64
N GLN A 212 -7.49 -20.78 -3.52
CA GLN A 212 -8.88 -20.41 -3.23
C GLN A 212 -8.99 -19.12 -2.43
N SER A 213 -8.19 -18.11 -2.78
CA SER A 213 -8.07 -16.88 -1.99
C SER A 213 -8.08 -15.64 -2.87
N ALA A 214 -8.99 -14.72 -2.57
CA ALA A 214 -9.10 -13.42 -3.23
C ALA A 214 -9.12 -12.28 -2.21
N GLY A 215 -8.77 -11.07 -2.63
CA GLY A 215 -8.84 -9.90 -1.76
C GLY A 215 -8.05 -8.71 -2.29
N ILE A 216 -7.80 -7.75 -1.40
CA ILE A 216 -6.91 -6.62 -1.66
C ILE A 216 -5.64 -6.81 -0.82
N ARG A 217 -4.48 -6.56 -1.43
CA ARG A 217 -3.19 -6.56 -0.74
C ARG A 217 -2.57 -5.17 -0.77
N LEU A 218 -1.98 -4.79 0.36
CA LEU A 218 -1.20 -3.58 0.49
C LEU A 218 0.26 -3.88 0.14
N VAL A 219 0.77 -3.20 -0.89
CA VAL A 219 2.13 -3.39 -1.39
C VAL A 219 2.93 -2.13 -1.05
N ALA A 220 3.98 -2.29 -0.26
CA ALA A 220 4.86 -1.19 0.12
C ALA A 220 5.77 -0.82 -1.06
N LYS A 221 5.63 0.41 -1.53
CA LYS A 221 6.47 1.01 -2.58
C LYS A 221 7.66 1.72 -1.98
N LYS A 222 7.43 2.42 -0.87
CA LYS A 222 8.47 3.05 -0.06
C LYS A 222 8.18 2.91 1.43
N LEU A 223 9.25 2.68 2.21
CA LEU A 223 9.22 2.62 3.67
C LEU A 223 10.27 3.57 4.25
N ILE A 224 9.87 4.32 5.28
CA ILE A 224 10.76 5.14 6.09
C ILE A 224 10.70 4.58 7.51
N ILE A 225 11.78 3.92 7.94
CA ILE A 225 11.88 3.24 9.23
C ILE A 225 12.41 4.23 10.25
N HIS A 226 11.67 4.47 11.32
CA HIS A 226 12.09 5.38 12.38
C HIS A 226 13.06 4.62 13.27
N SER A 227 14.29 5.11 13.39
CA SER A 227 15.21 4.59 14.40
C SER A 227 14.75 5.06 15.78
N GLU A 228 14.95 4.20 16.77
CA GLU A 228 14.72 4.52 18.18
C GLU A 228 15.70 5.56 18.72
#